data_AF-A0A951BMF6-F1
#
_entry.id   AF-A0A951BMF6-F1
#
_cell.length_a   1.000
_cell.length_b   1.000
_cell.length_c   1.000
_cell.angle_alpha   90.00
_cell.angle_beta   90.00
_cell.angle_gamma   90.00
#
_symmetry.space_group_name_H-M   'P 1'
#
loop_
_entity.id
_entity.type
_entity.pdbx_description
1 polymer ?
#
loop_
_entity_poly.entity_id
_entity_poly.type
_entity_poly.pdbx_seq_one_letter_code
_entity_poly.pdbx_strand_id
1 'polypeptide(L)' 'MVERVPGKVSGQWIVKGTRILADGVLENADAGYTPEELATEIYQGLSVDQASAILSYAKRKREPHPA' A
#
# COMPACT_ATOMS: atom_id res chain seq x y z
N MET A 1 -0.79 8.91 -3.47
CA MET A 1 -0.76 7.43 -3.45
C MET A 1 -1.56 6.90 -2.28
N VAL A 2 -1.27 7.36 -1.07
CA VAL A 2 -2.12 7.18 0.11
C VAL A 2 -2.74 8.50 0.55
N GLU A 3 -3.83 8.45 1.29
CA GLU A 3 -4.50 9.61 1.89
C GLU A 3 -5.00 9.26 3.30
N ARG A 4 -5.26 10.28 4.11
CA ARG A 4 -5.87 10.14 5.43
C ARG A 4 -7.11 11.02 5.47
N VAL A 5 -8.28 10.41 5.67
CA VAL A 5 -9.58 11.12 5.66
C VAL A 5 -10.24 10.95 7.03
N PRO A 6 -10.48 12.03 7.79
CA PRO A 6 -11.21 11.97 9.06
C PRO A 6 -12.56 11.24 8.88
N GLY A 7 -12.86 10.29 9.77
CA GLY A 7 -14.10 9.51 9.72
C GLY A 7 -14.12 8.34 8.72
N LYS A 8 -13.09 8.18 7.87
CA LYS A 8 -12.96 7.03 6.95
C LYS A 8 -11.91 6.06 7.47
N VAL A 9 -12.30 4.79 7.68
CA VAL A 9 -11.43 3.73 8.25
C VAL A 9 -10.69 4.24 9.50
N SER A 10 -11.44 4.84 10.42
CA SER A 10 -10.93 5.44 11.67
C SER A 10 -9.81 6.48 11.49
N GLY A 11 -9.71 7.09 10.31
CA GLY A 11 -8.65 8.03 9.98
C GLY A 11 -7.29 7.36 9.80
N GLN A 12 -7.22 6.08 9.47
CA GLN A 12 -5.97 5.42 9.09
C GLN A 12 -5.54 5.83 7.67
N TRP A 13 -4.28 5.55 7.33
CA TRP A 13 -3.76 5.75 5.98
C TRP A 13 -4.34 4.71 5.05
N ILE A 14 -5.02 5.19 4.01
CA ILE A 14 -5.66 4.35 3.00
C ILE A 14 -5.06 4.64 1.62
N VAL A 15 -5.14 3.68 0.71
CA VAL A 15 -4.85 3.93 -0.71
C VAL A 15 -5.86 4.93 -1.24
N LYS A 16 -5.37 5.95 -1.95
CA LYS A 16 -6.19 7.07 -2.42
C LYS A 16 -7.35 6.56 -3.28
N GLY A 17 -8.57 6.99 -2.96
CA GLY A 17 -9.78 6.59 -3.68
C GLY A 17 -10.35 5.23 -3.28
N THR A 18 -9.72 4.50 -2.35
CA THR A 18 -10.22 3.20 -1.88
C THR A 18 -10.53 3.23 -0.37
N ARG A 19 -10.83 2.09 0.24
CA ARG A 19 -10.86 1.91 1.70
C ARG A 19 -9.75 0.97 2.20
N ILE A 20 -8.81 0.63 1.33
CA ILE A 20 -7.75 -0.34 1.58
C ILE A 20 -6.68 0.35 2.41
N LEU A 21 -6.31 -0.26 3.54
CA LEU A 21 -5.23 0.24 4.39
C LEU A 21 -3.90 0.15 3.65
N ALA A 22 -3.13 1.23 3.67
CA ALA A 22 -1.79 1.24 3.12
C ALA A 22 -0.88 0.21 3.81
N ASP A 23 -1.06 0.06 5.13
CA ASP A 23 -0.29 -0.90 5.93
C ASP A 23 -0.59 -2.35 5.53
N GLY A 24 -1.87 -2.68 5.29
CA GLY A 24 -2.26 -4.01 4.81
C GLY A 24 -1.62 -4.37 3.47
N VAL A 25 -1.42 -3.40 2.57
CA VAL A 25 -0.68 -3.61 1.32
C VAL A 25 0.78 -3.98 1.59
N LEU A 26 1.42 -3.33 2.56
CA LEU A 26 2.81 -3.63 2.95
C LEU A 26 2.91 -5.00 3.63
N GLU A 27 2.00 -5.31 4.54
CA GLU A 27 1.97 -6.60 5.25
C GLU A 27 1.82 -7.78 4.28
N ASN A 28 0.94 -7.67 3.29
CA ASN A 28 0.79 -8.71 2.28
C ASN A 28 2.02 -8.79 1.35
N ALA A 29 2.62 -7.66 0.98
CA ALA A 29 3.88 -7.71 0.23
C ALA A 29 5.03 -8.34 1.03
N ASP A 30 5.12 -8.05 2.35
CA ASP A 30 6.07 -8.69 3.27
C ASP A 30 5.75 -10.20 3.43
N ALA A 31 4.51 -10.63 3.20
CA ALA A 31 4.10 -12.05 3.12
C ALA A 31 4.39 -12.71 1.75
N GLY A 32 4.94 -11.97 0.78
CA GLY A 32 5.42 -12.50 -0.50
C GLY A 32 4.50 -12.26 -1.70
N TYR A 33 3.39 -11.54 -1.54
CA TYR A 33 2.49 -11.21 -2.64
C TYR A 33 3.09 -10.14 -3.57
N THR A 34 2.98 -10.38 -4.87
CA THR A 34 3.39 -9.43 -5.92
C THR A 34 2.40 -8.27 -6.07
N PRO A 35 2.81 -7.12 -6.62
CA PRO A 35 1.90 -6.02 -6.94
C PRO A 35 0.69 -6.44 -7.78
N GLU A 36 0.89 -7.39 -8.69
CA GLU A 36 -0.14 -7.99 -9.52
C GLU A 36 -1.15 -8.77 -8.67
N GLU A 37 -0.70 -9.71 -7.84
CA GLU A 37 -1.57 -10.50 -6.95
C GLU A 37 -2.31 -9.61 -5.95
N LEU A 38 -1.65 -8.56 -5.43
CA LEU A 38 -2.29 -7.58 -4.55
C LEU A 38 -3.47 -6.89 -5.24
N ALA A 39 -3.34 -6.56 -6.52
CA ALA A 39 -4.37 -5.87 -7.30
C ALA A 39 -5.48 -6.80 -7.81
N THR A 40 -5.15 -8.05 -8.14
CA THR A 40 -6.09 -8.98 -8.78
C THR A 40 -6.74 -9.97 -7.81
N GLU A 41 -6.01 -10.39 -6.77
CA GLU A 41 -6.43 -11.48 -5.87
C GLU A 41 -6.76 -11.00 -4.45
N ILE A 42 -6.02 -10.01 -3.94
CA ILE A 42 -6.16 -9.59 -2.53
C ILE A 42 -7.10 -8.39 -2.36
N TYR A 43 -6.94 -7.35 -3.19
CA TYR A 43 -7.62 -6.07 -2.99
C TYR A 43 -8.39 -5.60 -4.22
N GLN A 44 -9.70 -5.83 -4.21
CA GLN A 44 -10.60 -5.27 -5.23
C GLN A 44 -10.57 -3.73 -5.21
N GLY A 45 -10.15 -3.12 -6.33
CA GLY A 45 -10.06 -1.67 -6.49
C GLY A 45 -8.67 -1.08 -6.23
N LEU A 46 -7.67 -1.91 -5.91
CA LEU A 46 -6.26 -1.52 -5.98
C LEU A 46 -5.75 -1.71 -7.40
N SER A 47 -5.11 -0.71 -8.00
CA SER A 47 -4.40 -0.92 -9.27
C SER A 47 -2.97 -1.40 -9.04
N VAL A 48 -2.41 -2.12 -10.03
CA VAL A 48 -1.01 -2.57 -10.02
C VAL A 48 -0.05 -1.37 -9.90
N ASP A 49 -0.33 -0.25 -10.57
CA ASP A 49 0.44 0.99 -10.44
C ASP A 49 0.43 1.54 -9.01
N GLN A 50 -0.72 1.52 -8.35
CA GLN A 50 -0.84 1.98 -6.96
C GLN A 50 -0.05 1.05 -6.03
N ALA A 51 -0.21 -0.26 -6.17
CA ALA A 51 0.54 -1.25 -5.38
C ALA A 51 2.06 -1.07 -5.58
N SER A 52 2.51 -1.04 -6.84
CA SER A 52 3.92 -0.87 -7.21
C SER A 52 4.51 0.41 -6.67
N ALA A 53 3.78 1.53 -6.76
CA ALA A 53 4.23 2.80 -6.21
C ALA A 53 4.35 2.75 -4.68
N ILE A 54 3.42 2.05 -3.98
CA ILE A 54 3.42 1.89 -2.52
C ILE A 54 4.68 1.14 -2.07
N LEU A 55 4.93 -0.01 -2.70
CA LEU A 55 6.06 -0.86 -2.35
C LEU A 55 7.39 -0.19 -2.71
N SER A 56 7.47 0.48 -3.84
CA SER A 56 8.67 1.22 -4.24
C SER A 56 9.00 2.35 -3.27
N TYR A 57 7.99 3.08 -2.78
CA TYR A 57 8.19 4.12 -1.77
C TYR A 57 8.63 3.54 -0.43
N ALA A 58 7.98 2.46 0.03
CA ALA A 58 8.33 1.79 1.28
C ALA A 58 9.77 1.26 1.24
N LYS A 59 10.19 0.64 0.13
CA LYS A 59 11.56 0.16 -0.05
C LYS A 59 12.59 1.28 0.09
N ARG A 60 12.39 2.41 -0.60
CA ARG A 60 13.29 3.59 -0.50
C ARG A 60 13.35 4.21 0.89
N LYS A 61 12.29 4.08 1.69
CA LYS A 61 12.26 4.58 3.08
C LYS A 61 12.84 3.60 4.08
N ARG A 62 12.87 2.30 3.75
CA ARG A 62 13.50 1.25 4.56
C ARG A 62 15.00 1.12 4.31
N GLU A 63 15.53 1.65 3.19
CA GLU A 63 16.98 1.74 2.97
C GLU A 63 17.62 2.63 4.06
N PRO A 64 18.56 2.10 4.86
CA PRO A 64 19.28 2.93 5.83
C PRO A 64 20.04 4.02 5.08
N HIS A 65 19.99 5.24 5.61
CA HIS A 65 20.84 6.32 5.11
C HIS A 65 22.30 5.83 5.21
N PRO A 66 23.11 5.90 4.14
CA PRO A 66 24.52 5.60 4.26
C PRO A 66 25.11 6.53 5.34
N ALA A 67 25.80 5.93 6.30
CA ALA A 67 26.41 6.61 7.45
C ALA A 67 27.50 7.60 7.02
#